data_AF-A0A257KST4-F1
#
_entry.id   AF-A0A257KST4-F1
#
_cell.length_a   1.000
_cell.length_b   1.000
_cell.length_c   1.000
_cell.angle_alpha   90.00
_cell.angle_beta   90.00
_cell.angle_gamma   90.00
#
_symmetry.space_group_name_H-M   'P 1'
#
loop_
_entity.id
_entity.type
_entity.pdbx_description
1 polymer ?
#
loop_
_entity_poly.entity_id
_entity_poly.type
_entity_poly.pdbx_seq_one_letter_code
_entity_poly.pdbx_strand_id
1 'polypeptide(L)'
;MTKVTISRLFDDYADAQSAVRQLRDAGVPDEDISVIANNADKWYAPDYAAGAGMGAAIGAGFGGFGGLLAGLGLLAIPGLGPVVAAGWFAAAATGAAVAGAAGGAIGMLAEAGVAVNEAEVYAESIRRGGSLVSARVDAEKREDLVAILQPSSVDIEARRGELALSGWRGFDPKAPDPTSDEVRAYRDQRGTRPA
;
A
#
# COMPACT_ATOMS: atom_id res chain seq x y z
N MET A 1 18.27 15.66 12.37
CA MET A 1 16.79 15.72 12.35
C MET A 1 16.27 14.31 12.55
N THR A 2 15.35 14.11 13.49
CA THR A 2 14.77 12.80 13.76
C THR A 2 13.72 12.50 12.70
N LYS A 3 13.86 11.39 11.98
CA LYS A 3 12.85 10.91 11.03
C LYS A 3 11.81 10.06 11.75
N VAL A 4 10.56 10.18 11.32
CA VAL A 4 9.43 9.34 11.75
C VAL A 4 8.68 8.85 10.53
N THR A 5 8.05 7.69 10.62
CA THR A 5 7.20 7.17 9.56
C THR A 5 5.76 7.56 9.83
N ILE A 6 5.08 8.07 8.81
CA ILE A 6 3.63 8.23 8.77
C ILE A 6 3.06 7.26 7.74
N SER A 7 1.97 6.57 8.07
CA SER A 7 1.30 5.64 7.17
C SER A 7 -0.19 5.92 7.13
N ARG A 8 -0.79 5.86 5.94
CA ARG A 8 -2.22 6.09 5.71
C ARG A 8 -2.77 5.08 4.71
N LEU A 9 -3.92 4.52 5.06
CA LEU A 9 -4.68 3.58 4.24
C LEU A 9 -5.68 4.36 3.39
N PHE A 10 -5.89 3.88 2.17
CA PHE A 10 -6.83 4.40 1.18
C PHE A 10 -7.63 3.22 0.62
N ASP A 11 -8.90 3.46 0.27
CA ASP A 11 -9.76 2.39 -0.25
C ASP A 11 -9.45 2.01 -1.70
N ASP A 12 -8.86 2.92 -2.47
CA ASP A 12 -8.43 2.67 -3.83
C ASP A 12 -7.05 3.28 -4.14
N TYR A 13 -6.53 2.90 -5.31
CA TYR A 13 -5.21 3.35 -5.76
C TYR A 13 -5.20 4.82 -6.19
N ALA A 14 -6.32 5.38 -6.64
CA ALA A 14 -6.39 6.76 -7.10
C ALA A 14 -6.21 7.75 -5.94
N ASP A 15 -6.82 7.48 -4.78
CA ASP A 15 -6.64 8.28 -3.58
C ASP A 15 -5.22 8.15 -3.02
N ALA A 16 -4.67 6.93 -2.98
CA ALA A 16 -3.27 6.71 -2.58
C ALA A 16 -2.29 7.49 -3.47
N GLN A 17 -2.56 7.53 -4.77
CA GLN A 17 -1.75 8.27 -5.73
C GLN A 17 -1.86 9.80 -5.54
N SER A 18 -3.06 10.28 -5.21
CA SER A 18 -3.26 11.68 -4.82
C SER A 18 -2.47 12.04 -3.55
N ALA A 19 -2.45 11.15 -2.57
CA ALA A 19 -1.64 11.29 -1.37
C ALA A 19 -0.14 11.38 -1.68
N VAL A 20 0.38 10.50 -2.55
CA VAL A 20 1.79 10.56 -3.00
C VAL A 20 2.10 11.91 -3.63
N ARG A 21 1.25 12.43 -4.52
CA ARG A 21 1.46 13.76 -5.13
C ARG A 21 1.51 14.87 -4.10
N GLN A 22 0.55 14.89 -3.18
CA GLN A 22 0.49 15.94 -2.16
C GLN A 22 1.71 15.92 -1.23
N LEU A 23 2.24 14.74 -0.89
CA LEU A 23 3.48 14.63 -0.11
C LEU A 23 4.69 15.20 -0.86
N ARG A 24 4.79 14.92 -2.18
CA ARG A 24 5.86 15.47 -3.03
C ARG A 24 5.77 16.98 -3.15
N ASP A 25 4.56 17.49 -3.36
CA ASP A 25 4.29 18.93 -3.46
C ASP A 25 4.60 19.64 -2.12
N ALA A 26 4.46 18.94 -1.00
CA ALA A 26 4.89 19.39 0.33
C ALA A 26 6.40 19.21 0.61
N GLY A 27 7.17 18.72 -0.37
CA GLY A 27 8.62 18.60 -0.31
C GLY A 27 9.16 17.30 0.30
N VAL A 28 8.35 16.24 0.39
CA VAL A 28 8.84 14.91 0.80
C VAL A 28 9.56 14.26 -0.39
N PRO A 29 10.81 13.80 -0.25
CA PRO A 29 11.55 13.14 -1.33
C PRO A 29 10.90 11.81 -1.78
N ASP A 30 10.97 11.49 -3.07
CA ASP A 30 10.41 10.25 -3.63
C ASP A 30 11.01 8.99 -2.99
N GLU A 31 12.28 9.02 -2.58
CA GLU A 31 12.95 7.90 -1.88
C GLU A 31 12.41 7.63 -0.48
N ASP A 32 11.74 8.62 0.10
CA ASP A 32 11.14 8.56 1.42
C ASP A 32 9.65 8.23 1.38
N ILE A 33 9.05 8.12 0.18
CA ILE A 33 7.66 7.72 -0.02
C ILE A 33 7.61 6.28 -0.53
N SER A 34 6.70 5.48 0.01
CA SER A 34 6.33 4.18 -0.56
C SER A 34 4.83 4.06 -0.70
N VAL A 35 4.44 3.20 -1.64
CA VAL A 35 3.05 2.77 -1.79
C VAL A 35 3.03 1.26 -1.97
N ILE A 36 2.00 0.63 -1.42
CA ILE A 36 1.63 -0.75 -1.71
C ILE A 36 0.13 -0.78 -2.01
N ALA A 37 -0.27 -1.39 -3.12
CA ALA A 37 -1.65 -1.40 -3.59
C ALA A 37 -2.03 -2.79 -4.11
N ASN A 38 -3.24 -3.23 -3.79
CA ASN A 38 -3.77 -4.49 -4.30
C ASN A 38 -3.93 -4.48 -5.82
N ASN A 39 -3.58 -5.59 -6.48
CA ASN A 39 -3.70 -5.76 -7.93
C ASN A 39 -4.38 -7.08 -8.32
N ALA A 40 -5.33 -7.58 -7.51
CA ALA A 40 -6.04 -8.83 -7.77
C ALA A 40 -6.92 -8.79 -9.04
N ASP A 41 -7.41 -7.61 -9.40
CA ASP A 41 -8.15 -7.32 -10.63
C ASP A 41 -7.26 -6.89 -11.81
N LYS A 42 -5.93 -6.94 -11.63
CA LYS A 42 -4.92 -6.71 -12.68
C LYS A 42 -5.05 -5.35 -13.38
N TRP A 43 -5.47 -4.32 -12.66
CA TRP A 43 -5.52 -2.94 -13.18
C TRP A 43 -4.12 -2.43 -13.56
N TYR A 44 -3.06 -2.96 -12.93
CA TYR A 44 -1.68 -2.74 -13.31
C TYR A 44 -1.09 -4.00 -13.97
N ALA A 45 -0.71 -3.88 -15.23
CA ALA A 45 0.03 -4.90 -15.96
C ALA A 45 1.19 -4.23 -16.69
N PRO A 46 2.43 -4.37 -16.20
CA PRO A 46 3.58 -3.83 -16.93
C PRO A 46 3.76 -4.63 -18.23
N ASP A 47 3.99 -3.93 -19.34
CA ASP A 47 4.40 -4.57 -20.58
C ASP A 47 5.83 -5.08 -20.39
N TYR A 48 5.99 -6.40 -20.21
CA TYR A 48 7.30 -7.02 -20.17
C TYR A 48 7.84 -7.07 -21.60
N ALA A 49 8.36 -5.95 -22.12
CA ALA A 49 9.29 -6.00 -23.24
C ALA A 49 10.50 -6.80 -22.75
N ALA A 50 10.57 -8.07 -23.15
CA ALA A 50 11.59 -9.03 -22.73
C ALA A 50 13.00 -8.43 -22.92
N GLY A 51 13.63 -8.01 -21.82
CA GLY A 51 14.94 -7.36 -21.90
C GLY A 51 15.49 -6.85 -20.57
N ALA A 52 14.64 -6.53 -19.59
CA ALA A 52 15.08 -6.21 -18.23
C ALA A 52 14.51 -7.26 -17.26
N GLY A 53 15.38 -7.92 -16.50
CA GLY A 53 15.01 -8.98 -15.57
C GLY A 53 14.02 -8.53 -14.48
N MET A 54 13.68 -9.48 -13.61
CA MET A 54 12.69 -9.44 -12.53
C MET A 54 12.78 -8.28 -11.51
N GLY A 55 13.70 -7.32 -11.69
CA GLY A 55 13.96 -6.19 -10.79
C GLY A 55 13.99 -4.81 -11.45
N ALA A 56 13.70 -4.67 -12.74
CA ALA A 56 13.66 -3.37 -13.41
C ALA A 56 12.48 -3.27 -14.38
N ALA A 57 11.26 -3.20 -13.83
CA ALA A 57 10.14 -2.65 -14.60
C ALA A 57 10.37 -1.13 -14.68
N ILE A 58 10.98 -0.67 -15.76
CA ILE A 58 11.07 0.75 -16.08
C ILE A 58 9.63 1.24 -16.31
N GLY A 59 9.19 2.14 -15.44
CA GLY A 59 7.83 2.67 -15.42
C GLY A 59 7.47 3.41 -16.71
N ALA A 60 6.71 2.75 -17.57
CA ALA A 60 5.90 3.35 -18.62
C ALA A 60 4.77 2.36 -18.97
N GLY A 61 3.82 2.17 -18.05
CA GLY A 61 2.67 1.29 -18.24
C GLY A 61 1.36 2.00 -17.91
N PHE A 62 0.57 2.29 -18.96
CA PHE A 62 -0.84 2.68 -19.03
C PHE A 62 -1.48 3.51 -17.89
N GLY A 63 -1.82 4.76 -18.20
CA GLY A 63 -2.89 5.51 -17.53
C GLY A 63 -2.45 6.51 -16.46
N GLY A 64 -2.03 7.71 -16.90
CA GLY A 64 -2.06 8.94 -16.09
C GLY A 64 -0.98 9.15 -15.02
N PHE A 65 -0.43 8.11 -14.37
CA PHE A 65 0.37 8.34 -13.14
C PHE A 65 1.38 7.23 -12.77
N GLY A 66 1.63 6.25 -13.63
CA GLY A 66 2.55 5.11 -13.40
C GLY A 66 4.05 5.41 -13.26
N GLY A 67 4.44 6.66 -12.92
CA GLY A 67 5.83 7.10 -12.80
C GLY A 67 6.11 7.98 -11.58
N LEU A 68 5.21 8.02 -10.59
CA LEU A 68 5.36 8.91 -9.43
C LEU A 68 6.49 8.53 -8.48
N LEU A 69 6.89 7.25 -8.44
CA LEU A 69 7.96 6.75 -7.59
C LEU A 69 8.87 5.80 -8.37
N ALA A 70 10.18 5.91 -8.14
CA ALA A 70 11.14 4.95 -8.67
C ALA A 70 10.93 3.55 -8.06
N GLY A 71 11.31 2.50 -8.80
CA GLY A 71 11.30 1.13 -8.30
C GLY A 71 9.90 0.51 -8.18
N LEU A 72 8.96 0.85 -9.07
CA LEU A 72 7.65 0.23 -9.09
C LEU A 72 7.74 -1.22 -9.61
N GLY A 73 7.09 -2.16 -8.91
CA GLY A 73 7.11 -3.57 -9.24
C GLY A 73 5.80 -4.27 -8.90
N LEU A 74 5.43 -5.25 -9.73
CA LEU A 74 4.37 -6.22 -9.42
C LEU A 74 4.99 -7.36 -8.60
N LEU A 75 4.43 -7.62 -7.43
CA LEU A 75 4.92 -8.58 -6.46
C LEU A 75 3.79 -9.46 -5.97
N ALA A 76 4.05 -10.74 -5.75
CA ALA A 76 3.12 -11.62 -5.05
C ALA A 76 3.59 -11.75 -3.60
N ILE A 77 2.86 -11.18 -2.65
CA ILE A 77 3.19 -11.26 -1.23
C ILE A 77 2.27 -12.31 -0.59
N PRO A 78 2.81 -13.39 0.00
CA PRO A 78 2.00 -14.38 0.71
C PRO A 78 1.08 -13.71 1.74
N GLY A 79 -0.22 -14.01 1.66
CA GLY A 79 -1.25 -13.43 2.52
C GLY A 79 -1.80 -12.08 2.06
N LEU A 80 -1.19 -11.38 1.10
CA LEU A 80 -1.79 -10.19 0.46
C LEU A 80 -2.28 -10.45 -0.97
N GLY A 81 -1.73 -11.48 -1.63
CA GLY A 81 -1.94 -11.75 -3.04
C GLY A 81 -1.09 -10.85 -3.94
N PRO A 82 -1.50 -10.63 -5.20
CA PRO A 82 -0.77 -9.77 -6.14
C PRO A 82 -0.91 -8.30 -5.73
N VAL A 83 0.21 -7.61 -5.58
CA VAL A 83 0.29 -6.19 -5.22
C VAL A 83 1.25 -5.44 -6.13
N VAL A 84 0.97 -4.17 -6.34
CA VAL A 84 1.95 -3.20 -6.85
C VAL A 84 2.60 -2.53 -5.67
N ALA A 85 3.93 -2.50 -5.63
CA ALA A 85 4.67 -1.72 -4.65
C ALA A 85 5.64 -0.76 -5.35
N ALA A 86 5.93 0.38 -4.72
CA ALA A 86 6.97 1.30 -5.16
C ALA A 86 7.73 1.91 -3.97
N GLY A 87 8.89 2.50 -4.24
CA GLY A 87 9.78 3.02 -3.21
C GLY A 87 10.37 1.92 -2.34
N TRP A 88 10.66 2.23 -1.08
CA TRP A 88 11.32 1.31 -0.15
C TRP A 88 10.51 0.04 0.18
N PHE A 89 9.18 0.02 -0.02
CA PHE A 89 8.40 -1.21 0.07
C PHE A 89 8.68 -2.19 -1.08
N ALA A 90 8.92 -1.69 -2.29
CA ALA A 90 9.29 -2.57 -3.40
C ALA A 90 10.65 -3.24 -3.15
N ALA A 91 11.62 -2.49 -2.63
CA ALA A 91 12.92 -3.03 -2.21
C ALA A 91 12.76 -4.05 -1.08
N ALA A 92 12.00 -3.71 -0.02
CA ALA A 92 11.75 -4.60 1.10
C ALA A 92 11.07 -5.91 0.68
N ALA A 93 10.11 -5.86 -0.24
CA ALA A 93 9.43 -7.05 -0.73
C ALA A 93 10.37 -8.00 -1.50
N THR A 94 11.32 -7.46 -2.28
CA THR A 94 12.35 -8.28 -2.95
C THR A 94 13.34 -8.90 -1.96
N GLY A 95 13.68 -8.18 -0.88
CA GLY A 95 14.54 -8.69 0.20
C GLY A 95 13.86 -9.71 1.11
N ALA A 96 12.56 -9.53 1.39
CA ALA A 96 11.76 -10.42 2.22
C ALA A 96 11.62 -11.83 1.61
N ALA A 97 11.71 -11.95 0.28
CA ALA A 97 11.78 -13.24 -0.41
C ALA A 97 13.02 -14.05 -0.03
N VAL A 98 14.11 -13.41 0.42
CA VAL A 98 15.39 -14.05 0.75
C VAL A 98 15.47 -14.45 2.23
N ALA A 99 14.77 -13.76 3.14
CA ALA A 99 14.87 -13.97 4.59
C ALA A 99 13.87 -15.00 5.17
N GLY A 100 12.96 -15.54 4.37
CA GLY A 100 12.08 -16.66 4.76
C GLY A 100 10.97 -16.28 5.74
N ALA A 101 9.75 -16.09 5.23
CA ALA A 101 8.44 -16.28 5.87
C ALA A 101 8.10 -15.62 7.24
N ALA A 102 9.03 -15.01 7.98
CA ALA A 102 8.78 -14.45 9.31
C ALA A 102 8.27 -12.99 9.29
N GLY A 103 8.50 -12.26 8.20
CA GLY A 103 8.17 -10.83 8.08
C GLY A 103 7.26 -10.53 6.90
N GLY A 104 6.08 -11.16 6.83
CA GLY A 104 5.05 -10.83 5.82
C GLY A 104 4.62 -9.35 5.89
N ALA A 105 3.48 -8.99 5.31
CA ALA A 105 2.98 -7.60 5.32
C ALA A 105 3.08 -6.92 6.70
N ILE A 106 2.77 -7.67 7.77
CA ILE A 106 2.87 -7.20 9.16
C ILE A 106 4.30 -6.84 9.56
N GLY A 107 5.27 -7.70 9.24
CA GLY A 107 6.67 -7.49 9.60
C GLY A 107 7.26 -6.27 8.89
N MET A 108 7.00 -6.14 7.59
CA MET A 108 7.41 -4.96 6.81
C MET A 108 6.85 -3.65 7.39
N LEU A 109 5.58 -3.67 7.82
CA LEU A 109 4.94 -2.50 8.41
C LEU A 109 5.46 -2.21 9.83
N ALA A 110 5.73 -3.25 10.62
CA ALA A 110 6.34 -3.11 11.93
C ALA A 110 7.77 -2.54 11.84
N GLU A 111 8.58 -2.98 10.87
CA GLU A 111 9.89 -2.40 10.55
C GLU A 111 9.78 -0.94 10.10
N ALA A 112 8.68 -0.58 9.43
CA ALA A 112 8.35 0.79 9.10
C ALA A 112 7.87 1.63 10.30
N GLY A 113 7.75 1.05 11.50
CA GLY A 113 7.33 1.73 12.72
C GLY A 113 5.81 1.77 12.94
N VAL A 114 5.05 0.98 12.20
CA VAL A 114 3.60 0.78 12.42
C VAL A 114 3.39 -0.18 13.59
N ALA A 115 2.46 0.14 14.50
CA ALA A 115 2.10 -0.78 15.57
C ALA A 115 1.48 -2.07 15.02
N VAL A 116 1.83 -3.23 15.58
CA VAL A 116 1.42 -4.55 15.04
C VAL A 116 -0.10 -4.66 14.84
N ASN A 117 -0.88 -4.14 15.78
CA ASN A 117 -2.34 -4.13 15.69
C ASN A 117 -2.88 -3.29 14.51
N GLU A 118 -2.23 -2.18 14.16
CA GLU A 118 -2.56 -1.39 12.97
C GLU A 118 -2.08 -2.09 11.69
N ALA A 119 -0.89 -2.69 11.74
CA ALA A 119 -0.32 -3.42 10.61
C ALA A 119 -1.24 -4.56 10.16
N GLU A 120 -1.93 -5.25 11.08
CA GLU A 120 -2.94 -6.26 10.75
C GLU A 120 -4.13 -5.69 9.98
N VAL A 121 -4.61 -4.51 10.38
CA VAL A 121 -5.71 -3.83 9.70
C VAL A 121 -5.27 -3.35 8.32
N TYR A 122 -4.05 -2.83 8.18
CA TYR A 122 -3.48 -2.46 6.88
C TYR A 122 -3.34 -3.66 5.97
N ALA A 123 -2.76 -4.75 6.46
CA ALA A 123 -2.55 -5.96 5.67
C ALA A 123 -3.88 -6.55 5.19
N GLU A 124 -4.88 -6.67 6.06
CA GLU A 124 -6.20 -7.16 5.63
C GLU A 124 -6.89 -6.19 4.68
N SER A 125 -6.77 -4.89 4.90
CA SER A 125 -7.37 -3.88 4.01
C SER A 125 -6.74 -3.88 2.63
N ILE A 126 -5.41 -4.01 2.53
CA ILE A 126 -4.70 -4.18 1.25
C ILE A 126 -5.13 -5.50 0.61
N ARG A 127 -5.18 -6.61 1.36
CA ARG A 127 -5.61 -7.91 0.83
C ARG A 127 -6.99 -7.84 0.18
N ARG A 128 -7.91 -7.04 0.73
CA ARG A 128 -9.28 -6.86 0.23
C ARG A 128 -9.45 -5.81 -0.87
N GLY A 129 -8.39 -5.08 -1.24
CA GLY A 129 -8.45 -4.13 -2.37
C GLY A 129 -7.89 -2.74 -2.09
N GLY A 130 -7.55 -2.43 -0.85
CA GLY A 130 -7.03 -1.14 -0.45
C GLY A 130 -5.59 -0.88 -0.88
N SER A 131 -5.15 0.34 -0.60
CA SER A 131 -3.80 0.83 -0.86
C SER A 131 -3.24 1.54 0.37
N LEU A 132 -1.95 1.41 0.64
CA LEU A 132 -1.27 2.05 1.75
C LEU A 132 -0.15 2.95 1.21
N VAL A 133 -0.10 4.18 1.68
CA VAL A 133 1.02 5.11 1.47
C VAL A 133 1.77 5.25 2.79
N SER A 134 3.09 5.17 2.73
CA SER A 134 3.97 5.43 3.87
C SER A 134 5.03 6.46 3.49
N ALA A 135 5.36 7.34 4.42
CA ALA A 135 6.38 8.37 4.21
C ALA A 135 7.29 8.52 5.42
N ARG A 136 8.60 8.56 5.20
CA ARG A 136 9.60 8.93 6.21
C ARG A 136 9.78 10.44 6.19
N VAL A 137 9.37 11.11 7.26
CA VAL A 137 9.30 12.57 7.33
C VAL A 137 10.08 13.08 8.54
N ASP A 138 10.49 14.34 8.52
CA ASP A 138 11.05 14.97 9.71
C ASP A 138 9.98 15.05 10.80
N ALA A 139 10.31 14.69 12.04
CA ALA A 139 9.37 14.65 13.15
C ALA A 139 8.62 15.98 13.35
N GLU A 140 9.29 17.10 13.06
CA GLU A 140 8.75 18.46 13.14
C GLU A 140 7.64 18.73 12.11
N LYS A 141 7.66 18.03 10.96
CA LYS A 141 6.66 18.17 9.89
C LYS A 141 5.54 17.14 9.96
N ARG A 142 5.56 16.26 10.98
CA ARG A 142 4.64 15.13 11.08
C ARG A 142 3.18 15.57 11.04
N GLU A 143 2.82 16.58 11.82
CA GLU A 143 1.42 17.03 11.96
C GLU A 143 0.90 17.61 10.65
N ASP A 144 1.68 18.49 10.00
CA ASP A 144 1.32 19.10 8.71
C ASP A 144 1.12 18.04 7.62
N LEU A 145 2.07 17.09 7.50
CA LEU A 145 2.02 16.06 6.47
C LEU A 145 0.92 15.03 6.75
N VAL A 146 0.60 14.75 8.02
CA VAL A 146 -0.58 13.95 8.38
C VAL A 146 -1.88 14.65 7.97
N ALA A 147 -1.99 15.95 8.20
CA ALA A 147 -3.18 16.72 7.85
C ALA A 147 -3.46 16.72 6.34
N ILE A 148 -2.42 16.70 5.50
CA ILE A 148 -2.53 16.57 4.04
C ILE A 148 -3.15 15.24 3.62
N LEU A 149 -2.80 14.15 4.32
CA LEU A 149 -3.28 12.81 3.96
C LEU A 149 -4.68 12.50 4.53
N GLN A 150 -5.06 13.18 5.60
CA GLN A 150 -6.25 12.86 6.39
C GLN A 150 -7.58 12.88 5.62
N PRO A 151 -7.86 13.84 4.72
CA PRO A 151 -9.17 13.96 4.06
C PRO A 151 -9.59 12.75 3.21
N SER A 152 -8.62 12.02 2.67
CA SER A 152 -8.86 10.83 1.82
C SER A 152 -8.43 9.53 2.50
N SER A 153 -7.83 9.60 3.70
CA SER A 153 -7.40 8.40 4.41
C SER A 153 -8.56 7.73 5.14
N VAL A 154 -8.53 6.41 5.18
CA VAL A 154 -9.42 5.58 5.97
C VAL A 154 -9.14 5.76 7.47
N ASP A 155 -10.20 5.90 8.26
CA ASP A 155 -10.13 5.78 9.72
C ASP A 155 -9.89 4.31 10.10
N ILE A 156 -8.75 4.05 10.76
CA ILE A 156 -8.28 2.68 11.04
C ILE A 156 -9.07 2.02 12.16
N GLU A 157 -9.57 2.77 13.13
CA GLU A 157 -10.40 2.21 14.19
C GLU A 157 -11.80 1.88 13.66
N ALA A 158 -12.36 2.74 12.82
CA ALA A 158 -13.60 2.42 12.10
C ALA A 158 -13.42 1.18 11.21
N ARG A 159 -12.33 1.12 10.44
CA ARG A 159 -11.99 -0.03 9.58
C ARG A 159 -11.84 -1.32 10.39
N ARG A 160 -11.18 -1.27 11.54
CA ARG A 160 -11.06 -2.43 12.43
C ARG A 160 -12.45 -2.90 12.90
N GLY A 161 -13.33 -1.97 13.27
CA GLY A 161 -14.71 -2.26 13.65
C GLY A 161 -15.49 -2.97 12.54
N GLU A 162 -15.45 -2.46 11.31
CA GLU A 162 -16.08 -3.08 10.13
C GLU A 162 -15.55 -4.51 9.88
N LEU A 163 -14.24 -4.69 9.93
CA LEU A 163 -13.62 -6.01 9.75
C LEU A 163 -14.09 -6.97 10.84
N ALA A 164 -14.09 -6.55 12.10
CA ALA A 164 -14.56 -7.35 13.22
C ALA A 164 -16.03 -7.78 13.07
N LEU A 165 -16.90 -6.89 12.58
CA LEU A 165 -18.30 -7.21 12.28
C LEU A 165 -18.44 -8.25 11.15
N SER A 166 -17.50 -8.29 10.20
CA SER A 166 -17.44 -9.33 9.16
C SER A 166 -16.85 -10.68 9.65
N GLY A 167 -16.54 -10.80 10.93
CA GLY A 167 -15.96 -12.01 11.54
C GLY A 167 -14.43 -12.10 11.48
N TRP A 168 -13.74 -11.04 11.03
CA TRP A 168 -12.29 -10.97 11.06
C TRP A 168 -11.77 -10.86 12.50
N ARG A 169 -10.74 -11.63 12.85
CA ARG A 169 -10.17 -11.66 14.22
C ARG A 169 -8.70 -11.27 14.29
N GLY A 170 -8.10 -10.95 13.15
CA GLY A 170 -6.67 -10.76 12.97
C GLY A 170 -6.24 -11.22 11.58
N PHE A 171 -5.08 -10.74 11.14
CA PHE A 171 -4.57 -11.07 9.81
C PHE A 171 -4.13 -12.54 9.74
N ASP A 172 -4.68 -13.29 8.78
CA ASP A 172 -4.28 -14.67 8.51
C ASP A 172 -3.59 -14.75 7.14
N PRO A 173 -2.25 -14.90 7.08
CA PRO A 173 -1.53 -15.00 5.82
C PRO A 173 -1.83 -16.28 5.02
N LYS A 174 -2.55 -17.24 5.61
CA LYS A 174 -2.99 -18.48 4.96
C LYS A 174 -4.44 -18.42 4.47
N ALA A 175 -5.16 -17.33 4.75
CA ALA A 175 -6.50 -17.14 4.22
C ALA A 175 -6.45 -17.15 2.68
N PRO A 176 -7.43 -17.78 2.00
CA PRO A 176 -7.49 -17.75 0.54
C PRO A 176 -7.50 -16.31 0.02
N ASP A 177 -6.70 -16.03 -1.01
CA ASP A 177 -6.69 -14.71 -1.65
C ASP A 177 -8.09 -14.36 -2.17
N PRO A 178 -8.57 -13.11 -1.96
CA PRO A 178 -9.86 -12.70 -2.51
C PRO A 178 -9.83 -12.75 -4.03
N THR A 179 -10.94 -13.19 -4.62
CA THR A 179 -11.12 -13.17 -6.07
C THR A 179 -11.17 -11.74 -6.60
N SER A 180 -10.88 -11.56 -7.89
CA SER A 180 -10.97 -10.24 -8.54
C SER A 180 -12.37 -9.61 -8.40
N ASP A 181 -13.42 -10.43 -8.43
CA ASP A 181 -14.81 -9.96 -8.26
C ASP A 181 -15.09 -9.52 -6.82
N GLU A 182 -14.58 -10.23 -5.82
CA GLU A 182 -14.69 -9.82 -4.41
C GLU A 182 -13.94 -8.51 -4.15
N VAL A 183 -12.74 -8.33 -4.71
CA VAL A 183 -11.97 -7.08 -4.61
C VAL A 183 -12.71 -5.94 -5.30
N ARG A 184 -13.25 -6.15 -6.50
CA ARG A 184 -14.02 -5.13 -7.20
C ARG A 184 -15.27 -4.75 -6.42
N ALA A 185 -16.04 -5.74 -5.93
CA ALA A 185 -17.23 -5.48 -5.12
C ALA A 185 -16.90 -4.71 -3.83
N TYR A 186 -15.77 -5.04 -3.19
CA TYR A 186 -15.29 -4.34 -2.00
C TYR A 186 -14.92 -2.88 -2.27
N ARG A 187 -14.26 -2.61 -3.41
CA ARG A 187 -13.97 -1.24 -3.87
C ARG A 187 -15.24 -0.50 -4.24
N ASP A 188 -16.18 -1.12 -4.96
CA ASP A 188 -17.42 -0.48 -5.39
C ASP A 188 -18.29 -0.07 -4.19
N GLN A 189 -18.35 -0.91 -3.15
CA GLN A 189 -19.04 -0.59 -1.89
C GLN A 189 -18.46 0.63 -1.16
N ARG A 190 -17.22 1.03 -1.48
CA ARG A 190 -16.48 2.07 -0.77
C ARG A 190 -16.09 3.27 -1.63
N GLY A 191 -16.05 3.09 -2.94
CA GLY A 191 -15.85 4.12 -3.94
C GLY A 191 -17.12 4.92 -4.23
N THR A 192 -18.31 4.44 -3.83
CA THR A 192 -19.52 5.25 -3.78
C THR A 192 -19.47 6.20 -2.57
N ARG A 193 -18.77 7.33 -2.74
CA ARG A 193 -18.93 8.46 -1.81
C ARG A 193 -20.31 9.07 -2.05
N PRO A 194 -21.11 9.38 -1.01
CA PRO A 194 -22.19 10.34 -1.20
C PRO A 194 -21.58 11.65 -1.70
N ALA A 195 -22.18 12.21 -2.75
CA ALA A 195 -21.80 13.50 -3.32
C ALA A 195 -21.94 14.64 -2.30
#